data_AF-A0AAV3H9A1-F1
#
_entry.id   AF-A0AAV3H9A1-F1
#
_cell.length_a   1.000
_cell.length_b   1.000
_cell.length_c   1.000
_cell.angle_alpha   90.00
_cell.angle_beta   90.00
_cell.angle_gamma   90.00
#
_symmetry.space_group_name_H-M   'P 1'
#
loop_
_entity.id
_entity.type
_entity.pdbx_description
1 polymer ?
#
loop_
_entity_poly.entity_id
_entity_poly.type
_entity_poly.pdbx_seq_one_letter_code
_entity_poly.pdbx_strand_id
1 'polypeptide(L)'
;MIRAAGGAGALSDWLLRHVKSCQWLHGDYHHSETVIHRYGTGAMVLCWHCDNQLREQTSDSLDQLAQQNLAAWMIDIIRHAMNGAQERELSLAELSWWAVRNQVADALPEAVLRRSLGLRAEKIRS
;
A
#
# COMPACT_ATOMS: atom_id res chain seq x y z
N MET A 1 0.27 0.35 11.17
CA MET A 1 -0.73 0.62 10.12
C MET A 1 -1.30 -0.63 9.45
N ILE A 2 -0.48 -1.52 8.86
CA ILE A 2 -0.97 -2.70 8.09
C ILE A 2 -1.99 -3.55 8.87
N ARG A 3 -1.69 -3.89 10.14
CA ARG A 3 -2.62 -4.65 10.99
C ARG A 3 -3.95 -3.92 11.21
N ALA A 4 -3.92 -2.60 11.39
CA ALA A 4 -5.12 -1.78 11.58
C ALA A 4 -5.99 -1.69 10.30
N ALA A 5 -5.38 -1.86 9.13
CA ALA A 5 -6.08 -1.92 7.84
C ALA A 5 -6.62 -3.32 7.47
N GLY A 6 -6.50 -4.31 8.35
CA GLY A 6 -6.97 -5.69 8.10
C GLY A 6 -5.87 -6.72 7.81
N GLY A 7 -4.60 -6.32 7.85
CA GLY A 7 -3.46 -7.23 7.75
C GLY A 7 -3.09 -7.67 6.33
N ALA A 8 -2.04 -8.49 6.22
CA ALA A 8 -1.44 -8.89 4.94
C ALA A 8 -2.33 -9.82 4.09
N GLY A 9 -3.35 -10.46 4.67
CA GLY A 9 -4.37 -11.22 3.92
C GLY A 9 -5.30 -10.30 3.15
N ALA A 10 -5.77 -9.21 3.77
CA ALA A 10 -6.65 -8.24 3.14
C ALA A 10 -5.99 -7.52 1.94
N LEU A 11 -4.66 -7.30 2.00
CA LEU A 11 -3.89 -6.82 0.85
C LEU A 11 -3.94 -7.82 -0.32
N SER A 12 -3.70 -9.10 -0.05
CA SER A 12 -3.77 -10.16 -1.07
C SER A 12 -5.14 -10.23 -1.73
N ASP A 13 -6.22 -10.18 -0.94
CA ASP A 13 -7.59 -10.19 -1.44
C ASP A 13 -7.91 -8.95 -2.27
N TRP A 14 -7.44 -7.77 -1.83
CA TRP A 14 -7.59 -6.54 -2.59
C TRP A 14 -6.88 -6.62 -3.94
N LEU A 15 -5.65 -7.13 -3.97
CA LEU A 15 -4.88 -7.31 -5.19
C LEU A 15 -5.59 -8.22 -6.20
N LEU A 16 -6.13 -9.36 -5.76
CA LEU A 16 -6.89 -10.27 -6.64
C LEU A 16 -8.14 -9.59 -7.25
N ARG A 17 -8.76 -8.65 -6.53
CA ARG A 17 -9.91 -7.90 -7.03
C ARG A 17 -9.52 -6.79 -8.02
N HIS A 18 -8.38 -6.12 -7.83
CA HIS A 18 -8.03 -4.91 -8.58
C HIS A 18 -7.00 -5.15 -9.70
N VAL A 19 -6.20 -6.20 -9.62
CA VAL A 19 -5.12 -6.48 -10.58
C VAL A 19 -5.45 -7.77 -11.33
N LYS A 20 -5.46 -7.70 -12.67
CA LYS A 20 -5.92 -8.80 -13.55
C LYS A 20 -4.82 -9.48 -14.36
N SER A 21 -3.60 -8.95 -14.29
CA SER A 21 -2.45 -9.45 -15.05
C SER A 21 -1.17 -9.37 -14.21
N CYS A 22 -0.13 -10.04 -14.68
CA CYS A 22 1.22 -9.92 -14.10
C CYS A 22 1.65 -8.45 -14.06
N GLN A 23 2.11 -7.99 -12.90
CA GLN A 23 2.59 -6.62 -12.71
C GLN A 23 4.07 -6.45 -13.06
N TRP A 24 4.83 -7.55 -13.16
CA TRP A 24 6.24 -7.49 -13.53
C TRP A 24 6.39 -7.19 -15.03
N LEU A 25 7.01 -6.06 -15.36
CA LEU A 25 7.12 -5.56 -16.74
C LEU A 25 8.41 -5.99 -17.46
N HIS A 26 9.33 -6.64 -16.75
CA HIS A 26 10.66 -7.01 -17.29
C HIS A 26 10.74 -8.48 -17.75
N GLY A 27 9.60 -9.17 -17.87
CA GLY A 27 9.54 -10.52 -18.42
C GLY A 27 9.42 -10.52 -19.93
N ASP A 28 10.17 -11.39 -20.60
CA ASP A 28 10.03 -11.70 -22.03
C ASP A 28 8.88 -12.70 -22.28
N TYR A 29 8.46 -13.42 -21.25
CA TYR A 29 7.32 -14.32 -21.26
C TYR A 29 6.42 -14.15 -20.02
N HIS A 30 5.11 -14.20 -20.24
CA HIS A 30 4.10 -14.19 -19.18
C HIS A 30 3.14 -15.38 -19.33
N HIS A 31 3.03 -16.16 -18.26
CA HIS A 31 2.02 -17.21 -18.17
C HIS A 31 0.62 -16.61 -17.93
N SER A 32 -0.44 -17.31 -18.34
CA SER A 32 -1.82 -16.84 -18.18
C SER A 32 -2.28 -16.84 -16.72
N GLU A 33 -1.83 -17.82 -15.95
CA GLU A 33 -2.19 -17.96 -14.54
C GLU A 33 -1.38 -17.01 -13.67
N THR A 34 -2.07 -16.33 -12.75
CA THR A 34 -1.49 -15.38 -11.80
C THR A 34 -1.55 -15.89 -10.36
N VAL A 35 -0.61 -15.42 -9.54
CA VAL A 35 -0.45 -15.74 -8.13
C VAL A 35 -0.10 -14.49 -7.34
N ILE A 36 -0.34 -14.55 -6.03
CA ILE A 36 0.14 -13.54 -5.09
C ILE A 36 1.56 -13.89 -4.65
N HIS A 37 2.50 -13.05 -5.05
CA HIS A 37 3.88 -13.08 -4.59
C HIS A 37 4.03 -12.16 -3.37
N ARG A 38 4.41 -12.74 -2.22
CA ARG A 38 4.65 -11.98 -0.99
C ARG A 38 6.10 -11.48 -0.98
N TYR A 39 6.29 -10.19 -0.69
CA TYR A 39 7.61 -9.58 -0.71
C TYR A 39 7.72 -8.55 0.43
N GLY A 40 8.56 -8.84 1.42
CA GLY A 40 8.65 -8.06 2.65
C GLY A 40 7.29 -7.95 3.35
N THR A 41 6.84 -6.72 3.61
CA THR A 41 5.50 -6.43 4.19
C THR A 41 4.41 -6.23 3.14
N GLY A 42 4.78 -6.21 1.86
CA GLY A 42 3.87 -6.02 0.73
C GLY A 42 3.59 -7.32 -0.02
N ALA A 43 2.88 -7.17 -1.13
CA ALA A 43 2.58 -8.26 -2.05
C ALA A 43 2.34 -7.70 -3.46
N MET A 44 2.46 -8.57 -4.45
CA MET A 44 2.20 -8.24 -5.86
C MET A 44 1.56 -9.42 -6.58
N VAL A 45 0.92 -9.14 -7.71
CA VAL A 45 0.33 -10.15 -8.59
C VAL A 45 1.33 -10.43 -9.71
N LEU A 46 1.84 -11.66 -9.75
CA LEU A 46 2.75 -12.14 -10.79
C LEU A 46 2.10 -13.28 -11.55
N CYS A 47 2.50 -13.50 -12.80
CA CYS A 47 2.20 -14.78 -13.43
C CYS A 47 3.05 -15.90 -12.80
N TRP A 48 2.62 -17.15 -12.93
CA TRP A 48 3.37 -18.32 -12.43
C TRP A 48 4.84 -18.33 -12.87
N HIS A 49 5.11 -17.96 -14.12
CA HIS A 49 6.48 -17.91 -14.64
C HIS A 49 7.35 -16.86 -13.92
N CYS A 50 6.87 -15.62 -13.84
CA CYS A 50 7.60 -14.54 -13.17
C CYS A 50 7.74 -14.80 -11.66
N ASP A 51 6.72 -15.36 -11.01
CA ASP A 51 6.82 -15.73 -9.59
C ASP A 51 7.95 -16.73 -9.34
N ASN A 52 8.05 -17.78 -10.17
CA ASN A 52 9.13 -18.75 -10.06
C ASN A 52 10.50 -18.12 -10.31
N GLN A 53 10.61 -17.24 -11.31
CA GLN A 53 11.87 -16.57 -11.64
C GLN A 53 12.34 -15.63 -10.53
N LEU A 54 11.41 -14.93 -9.87
CA LEU A 54 11.69 -13.86 -8.91
C LEU A 54 11.70 -14.31 -7.46
N ARG A 55 11.37 -15.58 -7.17
CA ARG A 55 11.16 -16.15 -5.82
C ARG A 55 12.23 -15.81 -4.78
N GLU A 56 13.48 -15.75 -5.21
CA GLU A 56 14.64 -15.51 -4.35
C GLU A 56 15.43 -14.26 -4.76
N GLN A 57 14.84 -13.43 -5.64
CA GLN A 57 15.47 -12.20 -6.08
C GLN A 57 15.05 -11.04 -5.19
N THR A 58 16.01 -10.15 -4.93
CA THR A 58 15.77 -8.85 -4.29
C THR A 58 16.20 -7.76 -5.25
N SER A 59 15.35 -6.78 -5.51
CA SER A 59 15.69 -5.63 -6.34
C SER A 59 14.84 -4.42 -5.97
N ASP A 60 15.39 -3.22 -6.20
CA ASP A 60 14.68 -1.96 -5.96
C ASP A 60 13.35 -1.90 -6.72
N SER A 61 13.26 -2.50 -7.91
CA SER A 61 12.03 -2.60 -8.69
C SER A 61 10.96 -3.46 -8.00
N LEU A 62 11.35 -4.57 -7.35
CA LEU A 62 10.42 -5.42 -6.58
C LEU A 62 9.97 -4.72 -5.30
N ASP A 63 10.91 -4.09 -4.60
CA ASP A 63 10.61 -3.26 -3.42
C ASP A 63 9.63 -2.14 -3.76
N GLN A 64 9.89 -1.41 -4.84
CA GLN A 64 9.02 -0.33 -5.30
C GLN A 64 7.62 -0.86 -5.69
N LEU A 65 7.54 -1.97 -6.41
CA LEU A 65 6.25 -2.56 -6.81
C LEU A 65 5.44 -3.01 -5.58
N ALA A 66 6.08 -3.67 -4.62
CA ALA A 66 5.43 -4.08 -3.37
C ALA A 66 4.94 -2.87 -2.56
N GLN A 67 5.74 -1.81 -2.47
CA GLN A 67 5.39 -0.58 -1.75
C GLN A 67 4.24 0.18 -2.44
N GLN A 68 4.23 0.25 -3.76
CA GLN A 68 3.14 0.87 -4.54
C GLN A 68 1.81 0.16 -4.29
N ASN A 69 1.81 -1.17 -4.35
CA ASN A 69 0.62 -1.97 -4.05
C ASN A 69 0.14 -1.76 -2.61
N LEU A 70 1.06 -1.77 -1.66
CA LEU A 70 0.75 -1.54 -0.25
C LEU A 70 0.13 -0.15 -0.04
N ALA A 71 0.70 0.90 -0.65
CA ALA A 71 0.20 2.26 -0.55
C ALA A 71 -1.18 2.41 -1.20
N ALA A 72 -1.37 1.88 -2.42
CA ALA A 72 -2.64 1.93 -3.13
C ALA A 72 -3.76 1.25 -2.33
N TRP A 73 -3.49 0.05 -1.80
CA TRP A 73 -4.41 -0.67 -0.93
C TRP A 73 -4.73 0.10 0.36
N MET A 74 -3.72 0.63 1.05
CA MET A 74 -3.93 1.42 2.28
C MET A 74 -4.81 2.64 2.01
N ILE A 75 -4.56 3.37 0.92
CA ILE A 75 -5.39 4.52 0.53
C ILE A 75 -6.83 4.09 0.28
N ASP A 76 -7.03 2.99 -0.45
CA ASP A 76 -8.36 2.51 -0.78
C ASP A 76 -9.17 2.08 0.46
N ILE A 77 -8.54 1.34 1.38
CA ILE A 77 -9.16 0.92 2.64
C ILE A 77 -9.54 2.12 3.52
N ILE A 78 -8.62 3.08 3.68
CA ILE A 78 -8.88 4.27 4.50
C ILE A 78 -9.97 5.12 3.87
N ARG A 79 -9.93 5.30 2.54
CA ARG A 79 -10.95 6.03 1.80
C ARG A 79 -12.33 5.42 2.02
N HIS A 80 -12.47 4.10 1.87
CA HIS A 80 -13.72 3.39 2.11
C HIS A 80 -14.20 3.55 3.56
N ALA A 81 -13.30 3.47 4.55
CA ALA A 81 -13.63 3.63 5.96
C ALA A 81 -14.08 5.05 6.33
N MET A 82 -13.59 6.07 5.61
CA MET A 82 -13.84 7.48 5.89
C MET A 82 -15.05 8.04 5.13
N ASN A 83 -15.26 7.60 3.88
CA ASN A 83 -16.17 8.27 2.94
C ASN A 83 -17.24 7.34 2.33
N GLY A 84 -17.27 6.07 2.73
CA GLY A 84 -18.11 5.07 2.07
C GLY A 84 -17.68 4.83 0.62
N ALA A 85 -18.64 4.65 -0.30
CA ALA A 85 -18.39 4.33 -1.71
C ALA A 85 -18.10 5.55 -2.61
N GLN A 86 -17.81 6.72 -2.04
CA GLN A 86 -17.59 7.93 -2.82
C GLN A 86 -16.16 7.92 -3.41
N GLU A 87 -16.05 7.92 -4.74
CA GLU A 87 -14.75 7.98 -5.44
C GLU A 87 -14.17 9.41 -5.40
N ARG A 88 -13.59 9.77 -4.26
CA ARG A 88 -12.82 11.00 -4.09
C ARG A 88 -11.44 10.72 -3.52
N GLU A 89 -10.52 11.63 -3.75
CA GLU A 89 -9.19 11.56 -3.14
C GLU A 89 -9.26 11.60 -1.60
N LEU A 90 -8.39 10.81 -0.98
CA LEU A 90 -8.23 10.75 0.46
C LEU A 90 -7.47 11.99 0.93
N SER A 91 -8.08 12.80 1.78
CA SER A 91 -7.40 13.99 2.31
C SER A 91 -6.41 13.63 3.43
N LEU A 92 -5.42 14.51 3.66
CA LEU A 92 -4.46 14.34 4.76
C LEU A 92 -5.14 14.32 6.13
N ALA A 93 -6.20 15.13 6.29
CA ALA A 93 -6.99 15.19 7.50
C ALA A 93 -7.73 13.87 7.75
N GLU A 94 -8.31 13.25 6.71
CA GLU A 94 -8.94 11.93 6.81
C GLU A 94 -7.93 10.83 7.17
N LEU A 95 -6.77 10.82 6.51
CA LEU A 95 -5.70 9.89 6.83
C LEU A 95 -5.28 10.01 8.31
N SER A 96 -5.08 11.26 8.77
CA SER A 96 -4.66 11.54 10.14
C SER A 96 -5.73 11.16 11.15
N TRP A 97 -6.99 11.46 10.85
CA TRP A 97 -8.12 11.09 11.70
C TRP A 97 -8.30 9.57 11.79
N TRP A 98 -8.20 8.87 10.66
CA TRP A 98 -8.24 7.40 10.65
C TRP A 98 -7.10 6.82 11.48
N ALA A 99 -5.89 7.36 11.38
CA ALA A 99 -4.74 6.89 12.15
C ALA A 99 -4.93 7.10 13.66
N VAL A 100 -5.47 8.25 14.09
CA VAL A 100 -5.82 8.51 15.49
C VAL A 100 -6.90 7.53 15.96
N ARG A 101 -7.98 7.36 15.20
CA ARG A 101 -9.10 6.46 15.53
C ARG A 101 -8.65 5.01 15.71
N ASN A 102 -7.65 4.59 14.95
CA ASN A 102 -7.10 3.24 14.99
C ASN A 102 -5.83 3.11 15.84
N GLN A 103 -5.47 4.13 16.64
CA GLN A 103 -4.31 4.11 17.54
C GLN A 103 -2.98 3.82 16.83
N VAL A 104 -2.80 4.38 15.64
CA VAL A 104 -1.58 4.26 14.81
C VAL A 104 -1.08 5.62 14.30
N ALA A 105 -1.40 6.69 15.01
CA ALA A 105 -0.97 8.05 14.65
C ALA A 105 0.55 8.24 14.74
N ASP A 106 1.21 7.48 15.61
CA ASP A 106 2.67 7.41 15.76
C ASP A 106 3.39 6.92 14.50
N ALA A 107 2.69 6.21 13.62
CA ALA A 107 3.23 5.75 12.33
C ALA A 107 3.20 6.84 11.24
N LEU A 108 2.58 7.99 11.49
CA LEU A 108 2.57 9.12 10.56
C LEU A 108 3.73 10.07 10.89
N PRO A 109 4.41 10.65 9.88
CA PRO A 109 5.39 11.70 10.12
C PRO A 109 4.77 12.87 10.88
N GLU A 110 5.48 13.44 11.86
CA GLU A 110 4.97 14.57 12.65
C GLU A 110 4.50 15.74 11.78
N ALA A 111 5.23 16.02 10.70
CA ALA A 111 4.86 17.06 9.73
C ALA A 111 3.47 16.85 9.11
N VAL A 112 3.05 15.60 8.92
CA VAL A 112 1.71 15.24 8.42
C VAL A 112 0.66 15.57 9.48
N LEU A 113 0.87 15.14 10.73
CA LEU A 113 -0.06 15.41 11.82
C LEU A 113 -0.23 16.91 12.07
N ARG A 114 0.87 17.66 12.09
CA ARG A 114 0.85 19.13 12.26
C ARG A 114 0.09 19.81 11.13
N ARG A 115 0.36 19.43 9.88
CA ARG A 115 -0.34 19.99 8.71
C ARG A 115 -1.84 19.72 8.77
N SER A 116 -2.25 18.53 9.19
CA SER A 116 -3.67 18.18 9.37
C SER A 116 -4.36 19.00 10.46
N LEU A 117 -3.61 19.41 11.50
CA LEU A 117 -4.09 20.28 12.57
C LEU A 117 -4.00 21.78 12.22
N GLY A 118 -3.57 22.14 11.01
CA GLY A 118 -3.33 23.54 10.62
C GLY A 118 -2.13 24.19 11.32
N LEU A 119 -1.28 23.40 11.98
CA LEU A 119 -0.09 23.88 12.67
C LEU A 119 1.06 24.04 11.68
N ARG A 120 1.85 25.12 11.83
CA ARG A 120 3.06 25.32 11.02
C ARG A 120 4.11 24.25 11.36
N ALA A 121 4.88 23.82 10.36
CA ALA A 121 6.04 22.95 10.57
C ALA A 121 7.03 23.65 11.52
N GLU A 122 7.51 22.93 12.53
CA GLU A 122 8.55 23.47 13.41
C GLU A 122 9.83 23.64 12.60
N LYS A 123 10.39 24.86 12.64
CA LYS A 123 11.76 25.06 12.20
C LYS A 123 12.63 24.38 13.25
N ILE A 124 13.19 23.22 12.91
CA ILE A 124 14.27 22.62 13.69
C ILE A 124 15.37 23.69 13.74
N ARG A 125 15.57 24.32 14.90
CA ARG A 125 16.75 25.17 15.13
C ARG A 125 17.86 24.21 15.55
N SER A 126 18.83 24.02 14.66
CA SER A 126 20.15 23.45 14.98
C SER A 126 20.92 24.35 15.92
#